data_AF-A0A959PX69-F1
#
_entry.id   AF-A0A959PX69-F1
#
_cell.length_a   1.000
_cell.length_b   1.000
_cell.length_c   1.000
_cell.angle_alpha   90.00
_cell.angle_beta   90.00
_cell.angle_gamma   90.00
#
_symmetry.space_group_name_H-M   'P 1'
#
loop_
_entity.id
_entity.type
_entity.pdbx_description
1 polymer ?
#
loop_
_entity_poly.entity_id
_entity_poly.type
_entity_poly.pdbx_seq_one_letter_code
_entity_poly.pdbx_strand_id
1 'polypeptide(L)'
;MKFYNIYSLMLSMSVGLLLMTSCDTDELHDLNINPQAVTEIDLNYLFSAAELGIASNGSTGDNRYIDWRTNIGLCAGAIQQVTTVGGISSNGNYYTHNAETAAAPFEFTYQDQLKHIAEILKQTGPDGYDAGNKVNMRNAARIIRAWSFARVTDWYGSVPYSEANQGIEGVFFPKYDKQSSIYPDLLKELDEAVSGMSASNPDEGFSAADMIYQGNIDQWKRFGSSIMLRLAMRISNVDAGTAATYVSKAVSNGVFRDNGDNVWIPMDIGPSEWQDQNGISRAFYPGDGGNPNHLSKTLVDWLKGADQSTADDDDPRLMILSGGIYNWT
;
A
#
# COMPACT_ATOMS: atom_id res chain seq x y z
N MET A 1 -75.10 -44.79 30.66
CA MET A 1 -73.86 -44.80 29.85
C MET A 1 -73.80 -43.50 29.06
N LYS A 2 -72.92 -42.56 29.44
CA LYS A 2 -72.65 -41.37 28.60
C LYS A 2 -71.61 -41.79 27.57
N PHE A 3 -72.01 -41.88 26.30
CA PHE A 3 -71.06 -42.08 25.21
C PHE A 3 -70.21 -40.82 25.08
N TYR A 4 -68.95 -40.87 25.52
CA TYR A 4 -68.00 -39.82 25.20
C TYR A 4 -67.82 -39.80 23.68
N ASN A 5 -67.97 -38.61 23.10
CA ASN A 5 -67.99 -38.42 21.65
C ASN A 5 -66.56 -38.64 21.10
N ILE A 6 -66.26 -39.88 20.69
CA ILE A 6 -64.91 -40.35 20.33
C ILE A 6 -64.26 -39.49 19.23
N TYR A 7 -65.10 -38.90 18.37
CA TYR A 7 -64.69 -37.97 17.32
C TYR A 7 -64.13 -36.65 17.85
N SER A 8 -64.65 -36.16 18.99
CA SER A 8 -64.14 -34.96 19.65
C SER A 8 -62.76 -35.21 20.25
N LEU A 9 -62.54 -36.40 20.84
CA LEU A 9 -61.25 -36.81 21.39
C LEU A 9 -60.21 -37.03 20.28
N MET A 10 -60.59 -37.67 19.17
CA MET A 10 -59.71 -37.86 18.01
C MET A 10 -59.34 -36.54 17.33
N LEU A 11 -60.30 -35.61 17.20
CA LEU A 11 -60.03 -34.29 16.63
C LEU A 11 -59.10 -33.46 17.53
N SER A 12 -59.31 -33.48 18.85
CA SER A 12 -58.43 -32.77 19.79
C SER A 12 -57.04 -33.40 19.88
N MET A 13 -56.91 -34.73 19.74
CA MET A 13 -55.60 -35.40 19.66
C MET A 13 -54.89 -35.07 18.34
N SER A 14 -55.62 -35.00 17.22
CA SER A 14 -55.07 -34.64 15.91
C SER A 14 -54.61 -33.18 15.85
N VAL A 15 -55.37 -32.26 16.45
CA VAL A 15 -54.99 -30.84 16.60
C VAL A 15 -53.80 -30.69 17.55
N GLY A 16 -53.71 -31.49 18.61
CA GLY A 16 -52.55 -31.52 19.52
C GLY A 16 -51.25 -31.99 18.83
N LEU A 17 -51.34 -32.98 17.93
CA LEU A 17 -50.19 -33.45 17.13
C LEU A 17 -49.71 -32.42 16.10
N LEU A 18 -50.60 -31.59 15.57
CA LEU A 18 -50.26 -30.48 14.66
C LEU A 18 -49.60 -29.29 15.36
N LEU A 19 -49.76 -29.14 16.68
CA LEU A 19 -49.14 -28.06 17.47
C LEU A 19 -47.74 -28.42 17.99
N MET A 20 -47.30 -29.68 17.82
CA MET A 20 -45.96 -30.16 18.21
C MET A 20 -44.93 -30.05 17.08
N THR A 21 -45.33 -29.63 15.88
CA THR A 21 -44.40 -29.29 14.81
C THR A 21 -43.95 -27.84 14.98
N SER A 22 -43.09 -27.57 15.97
CA SER A 22 -42.36 -26.30 15.99
C SER A 22 -41.49 -26.26 14.74
N CYS A 23 -41.61 -25.20 13.93
CA CYS A 23 -40.67 -24.96 12.85
C CYS A 23 -39.25 -24.98 13.44
N ASP A 24 -38.35 -25.75 12.83
CA ASP A 24 -36.93 -25.73 13.15
C ASP A 24 -36.39 -24.37 12.70
N THR A 25 -36.41 -23.41 13.64
CA THR A 25 -35.95 -22.05 13.40
C THR A 25 -34.45 -21.99 13.16
N ASP A 26 -33.72 -23.01 13.61
CA ASP A 26 -32.28 -23.09 13.50
C ASP A 26 -31.91 -23.49 12.07
N GLU A 27 -32.60 -24.47 11.45
CA GLU A 27 -32.44 -24.81 10.02
C GLU A 27 -32.75 -23.62 9.09
N LEU A 28 -33.75 -22.79 9.44
CA LEU A 28 -34.08 -21.57 8.69
C LEU A 28 -33.03 -20.45 8.89
N HIS A 29 -32.41 -20.37 10.07
CA HIS A 29 -31.29 -19.48 10.33
C HIS A 29 -30.05 -19.92 9.55
N ASP A 30 -29.76 -21.23 9.55
CA ASP A 30 -28.61 -21.84 8.87
C ASP A 30 -28.70 -21.73 7.35
N LEU A 31 -29.91 -21.75 6.77
CA LEU A 31 -30.16 -21.45 5.36
C LEU A 31 -29.75 -20.01 4.96
N ASN A 32 -29.69 -19.09 5.92
CA ASN A 32 -29.29 -17.70 5.71
C ASN A 32 -27.83 -17.43 6.09
N ILE A 33 -27.12 -18.43 6.63
CA ILE A 33 -25.67 -18.41 6.80
C ILE A 33 -25.06 -18.92 5.50
N ASN A 34 -24.55 -18.00 4.67
CA ASN A 34 -23.90 -18.38 3.43
C ASN A 34 -22.66 -19.24 3.75
N PRO A 35 -22.60 -20.53 3.37
CA PRO A 35 -21.46 -21.40 3.65
C PRO A 35 -20.20 -21.03 2.86
N GLN A 36 -20.31 -20.09 1.90
CA GLN A 36 -19.19 -19.49 1.18
C GLN A 36 -18.82 -18.10 1.71
N ALA A 37 -19.52 -17.57 2.72
CA ALA A 37 -19.12 -16.31 3.33
C ALA A 37 -17.80 -16.51 4.09
N VAL A 38 -16.82 -15.70 3.74
CA VAL A 38 -15.60 -15.57 4.53
C VAL A 38 -15.98 -14.92 5.86
N THR A 39 -16.02 -15.70 6.93
CA THR A 39 -16.38 -15.21 8.27
C THR A 39 -15.24 -14.42 8.90
N GLU A 40 -14.00 -14.78 8.57
CA GLU A 40 -12.77 -14.12 8.99
C GLU A 40 -11.78 -14.08 7.82
N ILE A 41 -11.18 -12.92 7.58
CA ILE A 41 -10.22 -12.73 6.48
C ILE A 41 -8.81 -13.06 7.00
N ASP A 42 -8.00 -13.77 6.23
CA ASP A 42 -6.60 -13.98 6.61
C ASP A 42 -5.80 -12.67 6.53
N LEU A 43 -5.42 -12.13 7.69
CA LEU A 43 -4.64 -10.89 7.78
C LEU A 43 -3.23 -11.04 7.21
N ASN A 44 -2.65 -12.25 7.21
CA ASN A 44 -1.35 -12.49 6.58
C ASN A 44 -1.44 -12.23 5.07
N TYR A 45 -2.51 -12.74 4.44
CA TYR A 45 -2.76 -12.52 3.02
C TYR A 45 -2.96 -11.03 2.70
N LEU A 46 -3.76 -10.32 3.52
CA LEU A 46 -3.94 -8.87 3.34
C LEU A 46 -2.62 -8.09 3.51
N PHE A 47 -1.76 -8.52 4.43
CA PHE A 47 -0.48 -7.87 4.66
C PHE A 47 0.44 -8.01 3.45
N SER A 48 0.60 -9.23 2.90
CA SER A 48 1.35 -9.44 1.66
C SER A 48 0.75 -8.63 0.50
N ALA A 49 -0.58 -8.60 0.37
CA ALA A 49 -1.24 -7.79 -0.65
C ALA A 49 -0.94 -6.29 -0.50
N ALA A 50 -0.93 -5.75 0.73
CA ALA A 50 -0.55 -4.37 0.99
C ALA A 50 0.91 -4.07 0.61
N GLU A 51 1.83 -5.02 0.84
CA GLU A 51 3.23 -4.91 0.46
C GLU A 51 3.40 -4.88 -1.07
N LEU A 52 2.71 -5.74 -1.81
CA LEU A 52 2.72 -5.69 -3.29
C LEU A 52 2.22 -4.34 -3.81
N GLY A 53 1.20 -3.77 -3.16
CA GLY A 53 0.68 -2.46 -3.52
C GLY A 53 1.70 -1.33 -3.35
N ILE A 54 2.48 -1.32 -2.26
CA ILE A 54 3.53 -0.28 -2.10
C ILE A 54 4.73 -0.47 -3.03
N ALA A 55 4.99 -1.69 -3.50
CA ALA A 55 6.06 -2.01 -4.44
C ALA A 55 5.69 -1.70 -5.91
N SER A 56 4.64 -0.89 -6.12
CA SER A 56 4.02 -0.61 -7.42
C SER A 56 3.42 -1.82 -8.14
N ASN A 57 3.54 -3.05 -7.60
CA ASN A 57 3.06 -4.26 -8.26
C ASN A 57 1.54 -4.47 -8.12
N GLY A 58 0.83 -3.59 -7.40
CA GLY A 58 -0.63 -3.53 -7.38
C GLY A 58 -1.30 -4.85 -7.01
N SER A 59 -1.76 -5.03 -5.78
CA SER A 59 -2.57 -6.23 -5.47
C SER A 59 -3.91 -6.24 -6.22
N THR A 60 -4.29 -5.09 -6.79
CA THR A 60 -5.46 -4.90 -7.62
C THR A 60 -5.14 -4.06 -8.86
N GLY A 61 -5.33 -4.66 -10.05
CA GLY A 61 -5.24 -3.95 -11.33
C GLY A 61 -3.90 -4.11 -12.05
N ASP A 62 -3.58 -3.16 -12.94
CA ASP A 62 -2.36 -3.17 -13.75
C ASP A 62 -1.15 -2.72 -12.91
N ASN A 63 -0.18 -3.62 -12.73
CA ASN A 63 1.00 -3.45 -11.90
C ASN A 63 2.03 -2.41 -12.40
N ARG A 64 1.72 -1.70 -13.50
CA ARG A 64 2.51 -0.53 -13.98
C ARG A 64 1.74 0.79 -13.88
N TYR A 65 0.52 0.79 -13.34
CA TYR A 65 -0.42 1.90 -13.48
C TYR A 65 0.14 3.24 -12.99
N ILE A 66 0.65 3.30 -11.75
CA ILE A 66 1.33 4.48 -11.20
C ILE A 66 2.69 4.70 -11.88
N ASP A 67 3.44 3.62 -12.16
CA ASP A 67 4.80 3.74 -12.67
C ASP A 67 4.83 4.41 -14.05
N TRP A 68 3.97 3.97 -14.95
CA TRP A 68 3.88 4.52 -16.30
C TRP A 68 3.31 5.94 -16.31
N ARG A 69 2.20 6.18 -15.60
CA ARG A 69 1.49 7.47 -15.64
C ARG A 69 2.20 8.53 -14.80
N THR A 70 2.47 8.22 -13.54
CA THR A 70 2.95 9.20 -12.56
C THR A 70 4.46 9.22 -12.47
N ASN A 71 5.10 8.08 -12.19
CA ASN A 71 6.53 8.05 -11.90
C ASN A 71 7.37 8.40 -13.15
N ILE A 72 7.09 7.74 -14.27
CA ILE A 72 7.75 8.01 -15.55
C ILE A 72 7.07 9.17 -16.26
N GLY A 73 5.75 9.06 -16.46
CA GLY A 73 5.02 9.96 -17.36
C GLY A 73 4.88 11.40 -16.90
N LEU A 74 5.04 11.67 -15.60
CA LEU A 74 5.04 13.02 -15.05
C LEU A 74 6.32 13.33 -14.27
N CYS A 75 6.64 12.58 -13.21
CA CYS A 75 7.75 12.92 -12.33
C CYS A 75 9.10 12.91 -13.06
N ALA A 76 9.49 11.77 -13.65
CA ALA A 76 10.79 11.60 -14.26
C ALA A 76 11.01 12.57 -15.45
N GLY A 77 9.96 12.85 -16.23
CA GLY A 77 10.01 13.90 -17.27
C GLY A 77 10.13 15.32 -16.70
N ALA A 78 9.33 15.65 -15.68
CA ALA A 78 9.30 17.00 -15.09
C ALA A 78 10.60 17.39 -14.39
N ILE A 79 11.28 16.43 -13.77
CA ILE A 79 12.62 16.62 -13.18
C ILE A 79 13.77 16.29 -14.16
N GLN A 80 13.44 16.04 -15.43
CA GLN A 80 14.39 15.82 -16.51
C GLN A 80 15.34 14.64 -16.26
N GLN A 81 14.85 13.53 -15.73
CA GLN A 81 15.59 12.26 -15.74
C GLN A 81 15.42 11.53 -17.07
N VAL A 82 14.20 11.49 -17.60
CA VAL A 82 13.88 10.87 -18.88
C VAL A 82 13.21 11.87 -19.81
N THR A 83 13.13 11.51 -21.10
CA THR A 83 12.42 12.26 -22.12
C THR A 83 11.82 11.33 -23.16
N THR A 84 10.67 11.70 -23.72
CA THR A 84 10.04 11.03 -24.84
C THR A 84 9.44 12.05 -25.82
N VAL A 85 9.17 11.61 -27.04
CA VAL A 85 8.62 12.46 -28.12
C VAL A 85 7.10 12.55 -28.11
N GLY A 86 6.39 11.75 -27.28
CA GLY A 86 4.93 11.85 -27.16
C GLY A 86 4.27 10.76 -26.30
N GLY A 87 2.93 10.77 -26.28
CA GLY A 87 2.08 9.82 -25.53
C GLY A 87 1.86 10.19 -24.06
N ILE A 88 1.23 9.30 -23.28
CA ILE A 88 0.92 9.58 -21.86
C ILE A 88 2.19 9.82 -21.03
N SER A 89 3.32 9.25 -21.46
CA SER A 89 4.61 9.41 -20.80
C SER A 89 5.28 10.78 -21.04
N SER A 90 4.72 11.65 -21.88
CA SER A 90 5.31 12.96 -22.18
C SER A 90 4.77 14.11 -21.32
N ASN A 91 3.83 13.86 -20.41
CA ASN A 91 3.19 14.93 -19.65
C ASN A 91 4.19 15.75 -18.81
N GLY A 92 5.15 15.06 -18.19
CA GLY A 92 6.24 15.68 -17.44
C GLY A 92 7.18 16.51 -18.31
N ASN A 93 7.41 16.11 -19.56
CA ASN A 93 8.31 16.82 -20.47
C ASN A 93 7.78 18.21 -20.86
N TYR A 94 6.47 18.31 -21.05
CA TYR A 94 5.82 19.49 -21.59
C TYR A 94 4.94 20.22 -20.57
N TYR A 95 4.93 19.74 -19.32
CA TYR A 95 4.08 20.24 -18.24
C TYR A 95 2.59 20.27 -18.63
N THR A 96 2.15 19.26 -19.37
CA THR A 96 0.76 19.17 -19.83
C THR A 96 -0.11 18.43 -18.81
N HIS A 97 -1.35 18.90 -18.67
CA HIS A 97 -2.33 18.22 -17.82
C HIS A 97 -2.87 16.97 -18.51
N ASN A 98 -2.90 15.86 -17.77
CA ASN A 98 -3.55 14.62 -18.16
C ASN A 98 -4.33 14.07 -16.97
N ALA A 99 -5.63 13.84 -17.16
CA ALA A 99 -6.53 13.44 -16.08
C ALA A 99 -6.17 12.08 -15.48
N GLU A 100 -5.81 11.09 -16.30
CA GLU A 100 -5.42 9.76 -15.83
C GLU A 100 -4.15 9.82 -14.98
N THR A 101 -3.16 10.60 -15.41
CA THR A 101 -1.91 10.80 -14.68
C THR A 101 -2.12 11.52 -13.35
N ALA A 102 -3.00 12.53 -13.36
CA ALA A 102 -3.34 13.26 -12.15
C ALA A 102 -4.14 12.39 -11.17
N ALA A 103 -4.99 11.48 -11.64
CA ALA A 103 -5.84 10.61 -10.81
C ALA A 103 -5.11 9.36 -10.29
N ALA A 104 -4.10 8.86 -11.01
CA ALA A 104 -3.50 7.56 -10.75
C ALA A 104 -2.98 7.34 -9.31
N PRO A 105 -2.25 8.28 -8.67
CA PRO A 105 -1.82 8.10 -7.29
C PRO A 105 -2.98 7.93 -6.30
N PHE A 106 -4.07 8.67 -6.51
CA PHE A 106 -5.27 8.59 -5.68
C PHE A 106 -5.96 7.24 -5.87
N GLU A 107 -6.32 6.91 -7.11
CA GLU A 107 -7.08 5.69 -7.43
C GLU A 107 -6.36 4.45 -6.91
N PHE A 108 -5.08 4.31 -7.24
CA PHE A 108 -4.32 3.13 -6.89
C PHE A 108 -4.02 3.09 -5.38
N THR A 109 -3.58 4.17 -4.75
CA THR A 109 -3.20 4.11 -3.32
C THR A 109 -4.39 3.82 -2.41
N TYR A 110 -5.54 4.46 -2.63
CA TYR A 110 -6.74 4.24 -1.80
C TYR A 110 -7.42 2.91 -2.07
N GLN A 111 -7.43 2.46 -3.34
CA GLN A 111 -8.07 1.21 -3.74
C GLN A 111 -7.16 0.00 -3.66
N ASP A 112 -5.86 0.17 -3.37
CA ASP A 112 -4.92 -0.94 -3.25
C ASP A 112 -4.41 -1.07 -1.81
N GLN A 113 -3.19 -0.64 -1.51
CA GLN A 113 -2.59 -0.90 -0.20
C GLN A 113 -3.37 -0.30 0.97
N LEU A 114 -3.99 0.88 0.83
CA LEU A 114 -4.67 1.52 1.97
C LEU A 114 -5.95 0.79 2.40
N LYS A 115 -6.67 0.13 1.50
CA LYS A 115 -7.87 -0.63 1.88
C LYS A 115 -7.50 -1.87 2.71
N HIS A 116 -6.42 -2.56 2.32
CA HIS A 116 -5.91 -3.74 3.01
C HIS A 116 -5.38 -3.37 4.38
N ILE A 117 -4.60 -2.30 4.44
CA ILE A 117 -4.09 -1.73 5.69
C ILE A 117 -5.24 -1.29 6.61
N ALA A 118 -6.29 -0.65 6.09
CA ALA A 118 -7.44 -0.25 6.91
C ALA A 118 -8.10 -1.44 7.58
N GLU A 119 -8.30 -2.55 6.85
CA GLU A 119 -8.84 -3.79 7.40
C GLU A 119 -7.90 -4.42 8.44
N ILE A 120 -6.59 -4.49 8.16
CA ILE A 120 -5.60 -4.98 9.14
C ILE A 120 -5.65 -4.14 10.42
N LEU A 121 -5.67 -2.80 10.30
CA LEU A 121 -5.73 -1.92 11.48
C LEU A 121 -7.05 -2.00 12.23
N LYS A 122 -8.14 -2.35 11.55
CA LYS A 122 -9.42 -2.62 12.20
C LYS A 122 -9.36 -3.93 13.01
N GLN A 123 -8.97 -5.02 12.36
CA GLN A 123 -9.03 -6.36 12.95
C GLN A 123 -7.96 -6.62 14.01
N THR A 124 -6.85 -5.88 13.96
CA THR A 124 -5.82 -5.89 15.03
C THR A 124 -6.04 -4.82 16.10
N GLY A 125 -7.08 -4.00 15.95
CA GLY A 125 -7.46 -2.95 16.90
C GLY A 125 -8.29 -3.48 18.07
N PRO A 126 -8.65 -2.64 19.06
CA PRO A 126 -9.35 -3.07 20.27
C PRO A 126 -10.62 -3.89 20.06
N ASP A 127 -11.37 -3.62 18.98
CA ASP A 127 -12.66 -4.25 18.67
C ASP A 127 -12.55 -5.33 17.59
N GLY A 128 -11.34 -5.65 17.13
CA GLY A 128 -11.09 -6.63 16.08
C GLY A 128 -10.87 -8.04 16.62
N TYR A 129 -11.07 -9.06 15.78
CA TYR A 129 -10.92 -10.46 16.20
C TYR A 129 -9.47 -10.86 16.54
N ASP A 130 -8.48 -10.08 16.07
CA ASP A 130 -7.04 -10.31 16.26
C ASP A 130 -6.41 -9.28 17.21
N ALA A 131 -7.23 -8.60 18.02
CA ALA A 131 -6.81 -7.61 19.00
C ALA A 131 -5.71 -8.17 19.92
N GLY A 132 -4.52 -7.55 19.88
CA GLY A 132 -3.38 -7.94 20.72
C GLY A 132 -2.58 -9.17 20.26
N ASN A 133 -3.04 -9.88 19.22
CA ASN A 133 -2.36 -11.09 18.71
C ASN A 133 -1.41 -10.80 17.53
N LYS A 134 -1.63 -9.69 16.81
CA LYS A 134 -0.88 -9.29 15.61
C LYS A 134 -0.18 -7.94 15.80
N VAL A 135 0.57 -7.79 16.89
CA VAL A 135 1.16 -6.51 17.30
C VAL A 135 2.18 -6.00 16.30
N ASN A 136 3.06 -6.87 15.79
CA ASN A 136 4.10 -6.47 14.84
C ASN A 136 3.53 -6.16 13.46
N MET A 137 2.61 -6.99 12.96
CA MET A 137 1.88 -6.75 11.71
C MET A 137 1.11 -5.44 11.76
N ARG A 138 0.40 -5.16 12.87
CA ARG A 138 -0.30 -3.89 13.07
C ARG A 138 0.66 -2.71 12.94
N ASN A 139 1.80 -2.75 13.62
CA ASN A 139 2.76 -1.65 13.57
C ASN A 139 3.46 -1.54 12.21
N ALA A 140 3.74 -2.64 11.53
CA ALA A 140 4.27 -2.62 10.16
C ALA A 140 3.24 -2.00 9.20
N ALA A 141 1.97 -2.37 9.32
CA ALA A 141 0.87 -1.77 8.55
C ALA A 141 0.73 -0.26 8.82
N ARG A 142 0.94 0.21 10.07
CA ARG A 142 1.00 1.66 10.38
C ARG A 142 2.16 2.36 9.68
N ILE A 143 3.34 1.74 9.61
CA ILE A 143 4.50 2.30 8.88
C ILE A 143 4.17 2.42 7.38
N ILE A 144 3.61 1.35 6.79
CA ILE A 144 3.19 1.34 5.38
C ILE A 144 2.09 2.39 5.12
N ARG A 145 1.13 2.53 6.05
CA ARG A 145 0.07 3.54 6.01
C ARG A 145 0.67 4.94 5.96
N ALA A 146 1.62 5.22 6.87
CA ALA A 146 2.25 6.52 6.96
C ALA A 146 3.02 6.88 5.68
N TRP A 147 3.76 5.91 5.13
CA TRP A 147 4.45 6.07 3.85
C TRP A 147 3.48 6.34 2.69
N SER A 148 2.38 5.62 2.63
CA SER A 148 1.36 5.77 1.58
C SER A 148 0.68 7.13 1.62
N PHE A 149 0.27 7.59 2.81
CA PHE A 149 -0.34 8.92 2.94
C PHE A 149 0.65 10.05 2.71
N ALA A 150 1.93 9.89 3.08
CA ALA A 150 2.97 10.86 2.76
C ALA A 150 3.09 11.07 1.23
N ARG A 151 3.09 9.97 0.45
CA ARG A 151 3.12 10.05 -1.02
C ARG A 151 1.88 10.74 -1.60
N VAL A 152 0.70 10.40 -1.09
CA VAL A 152 -0.57 10.96 -1.58
C VAL A 152 -0.68 12.45 -1.23
N THR A 153 -0.39 12.84 0.02
CA THR A 153 -0.45 14.27 0.39
C THR A 153 0.65 15.07 -0.30
N ASP A 154 1.85 14.53 -0.54
CA ASP A 154 2.90 15.21 -1.31
C ASP A 154 2.47 15.51 -2.75
N TRP A 155 1.52 14.75 -3.27
CA TRP A 155 0.98 14.94 -4.61
C TRP A 155 -0.18 15.95 -4.67
N TYR A 156 -1.14 15.86 -3.75
CA TYR A 156 -2.40 16.62 -3.81
C TYR A 156 -2.54 17.72 -2.76
N GLY A 157 -1.66 17.77 -1.76
CA GLY A 157 -1.87 18.59 -0.57
C GLY A 157 -2.94 17.97 0.33
N SER A 158 -4.10 18.61 0.44
CA SER A 158 -5.19 18.12 1.28
C SER A 158 -5.84 16.87 0.68
N VAL A 159 -6.07 15.83 1.47
CA VAL A 159 -6.60 14.53 1.01
C VAL A 159 -7.43 13.85 2.10
N PRO A 160 -8.29 12.87 1.77
CA PRO A 160 -8.93 12.03 2.77
C PRO A 160 -7.90 11.30 3.63
N TYR A 161 -7.86 11.55 4.94
CA TYR A 161 -6.85 10.96 5.81
C TYR A 161 -7.46 10.31 7.07
N SER A 162 -8.03 11.12 7.97
CA SER A 162 -8.58 10.63 9.24
C SER A 162 -9.87 9.81 9.07
N GLU A 163 -10.61 10.06 7.99
CA GLU A 163 -11.87 9.38 7.64
C GLU A 163 -11.70 8.42 6.45
N ALA A 164 -10.48 8.25 5.94
CA ALA A 164 -10.20 7.42 4.77
C ALA A 164 -10.50 5.93 5.02
N ASN A 165 -11.00 5.25 3.98
CA ASN A 165 -11.26 3.80 3.96
C ASN A 165 -12.25 3.30 5.04
N GLN A 166 -13.12 4.17 5.57
CA GLN A 166 -14.14 3.84 6.58
C GLN A 166 -15.55 3.61 5.96
N GLY A 167 -15.58 3.05 4.74
CA GLY A 167 -16.84 2.87 4.00
C GLY A 167 -17.76 1.83 4.65
N ILE A 168 -17.20 0.81 5.31
CA ILE A 168 -17.97 -0.22 6.02
C ILE A 168 -18.67 0.39 7.25
N GLU A 169 -18.05 1.39 7.85
CA GLU A 169 -18.55 2.16 9.00
C GLU A 169 -19.53 3.27 8.58
N GLY A 170 -19.86 3.36 7.28
CA GLY A 170 -20.84 4.31 6.74
C GLY A 170 -20.26 5.66 6.31
N VAL A 171 -18.93 5.83 6.31
CA VAL A 171 -18.27 7.05 5.86
C VAL A 171 -17.99 6.99 4.36
N PHE A 172 -19.00 7.31 3.56
CA PHE A 172 -18.91 7.26 2.09
C PHE A 172 -18.29 8.52 1.46
N PHE A 173 -18.29 9.64 2.18
CA PHE A 173 -17.78 10.93 1.72
C PHE A 173 -16.77 11.47 2.74
N PRO A 174 -15.57 10.89 2.82
CA PRO A 174 -14.59 11.29 3.82
C PRO A 174 -14.12 12.73 3.58
N LYS A 175 -13.97 13.50 4.65
CA LYS A 175 -13.44 14.86 4.56
C LYS A 175 -11.98 14.85 4.09
N TYR A 176 -11.54 15.99 3.56
CA TYR A 176 -10.16 16.22 3.16
C TYR A 176 -9.43 16.93 4.30
N ASP A 177 -8.42 16.27 4.87
CA ASP A 177 -7.57 16.86 5.90
C ASP A 177 -6.45 17.67 5.26
N LYS A 178 -6.07 18.77 5.91
CA LYS A 178 -4.99 19.62 5.42
C LYS A 178 -3.64 18.92 5.58
N GLN A 179 -2.75 19.07 4.61
CA GLN A 179 -1.37 18.55 4.68
C GLN A 179 -0.64 19.00 5.97
N SER A 180 -0.87 20.24 6.43
CA SER A 180 -0.30 20.76 7.67
C SER A 180 -0.77 20.04 8.95
N SER A 181 -1.90 19.34 8.90
CA SER A 181 -2.41 18.49 9.98
C SER A 181 -2.02 17.03 9.80
N ILE A 182 -1.90 16.57 8.54
CA ILE A 182 -1.49 15.20 8.20
C ILE A 182 -0.03 14.96 8.64
N TYR A 183 0.91 15.83 8.28
CA TYR A 183 2.35 15.60 8.55
C TYR A 183 2.71 15.38 10.02
N PRO A 184 2.23 16.21 10.98
CA PRO A 184 2.47 15.96 12.40
C PRO A 184 1.92 14.62 12.87
N ASP A 185 0.77 14.19 12.36
CA ASP A 185 0.16 12.91 12.70
C ASP A 185 0.96 11.74 12.11
N LEU A 186 1.42 11.83 10.86
CA LEU A 186 2.30 10.81 10.26
C LEU A 186 3.59 10.60 11.06
N LEU A 187 4.21 11.69 11.53
CA LEU A 187 5.43 11.62 12.35
C LEU A 187 5.17 10.93 13.70
N LYS A 188 4.03 11.25 14.34
CA LYS A 188 3.59 10.60 15.57
C LYS A 188 3.28 9.11 15.34
N GLU A 189 2.54 8.77 14.29
CA GLU A 189 2.21 7.40 13.91
C GLU A 189 3.46 6.55 13.70
N LEU A 190 4.49 7.08 13.03
CA LEU A 190 5.77 6.39 12.83
C LEU A 190 6.50 6.16 14.15
N ASP A 191 6.52 7.15 15.04
CA ASP A 191 7.19 7.05 16.36
C ASP A 191 6.53 5.98 17.24
N GLU A 192 5.21 6.00 17.30
CA GLU A 192 4.44 5.02 18.05
C GLU A 192 4.54 3.62 17.43
N ALA A 193 4.52 3.50 16.10
CA ALA A 193 4.63 2.21 15.42
C ALA A 193 6.01 1.57 15.63
N VAL A 194 7.08 2.35 15.47
CA VAL A 194 8.46 1.88 15.74
C VAL A 194 8.61 1.47 17.21
N SER A 195 8.05 2.24 18.14
CA SER A 195 8.12 1.95 19.57
C SER A 195 7.27 0.73 19.97
N GLY A 196 6.13 0.51 19.30
CA GLY A 196 5.19 -0.58 19.59
C GLY A 196 5.64 -1.96 19.09
N MET A 197 6.62 -2.03 18.21
CA MET A 197 7.17 -3.29 17.70
C MET A 197 8.01 -4.03 18.74
N SER A 198 7.82 -5.36 18.82
CA SER A 198 8.43 -6.21 19.85
C SER A 198 8.88 -7.57 19.29
N ALA A 199 10.17 -7.86 19.42
CA ALA A 199 10.73 -9.17 19.09
C ALA A 199 10.30 -10.28 20.09
N SER A 200 9.79 -9.90 21.25
CA SER A 200 9.38 -10.82 22.31
C SER A 200 8.03 -11.50 22.05
N ASN A 201 7.26 -11.01 21.07
CA ASN A 201 5.93 -11.49 20.75
C ASN A 201 5.83 -11.73 19.23
N PRO A 202 6.40 -12.83 18.70
CA PRO A 202 6.33 -13.11 17.28
C PRO A 202 4.88 -13.41 16.89
N ASP A 203 4.32 -12.55 16.04
CA ASP A 203 3.00 -12.71 15.48
C ASP A 203 2.95 -14.01 14.65
N GLU A 204 1.93 -14.84 14.86
CA GLU A 204 1.77 -16.08 14.10
C GLU A 204 1.59 -15.77 12.60
N GLY A 205 2.40 -16.43 11.74
CA GLY A 205 2.34 -16.29 10.28
C GLY A 205 3.00 -15.03 9.71
N PHE A 206 3.30 -14.01 10.53
CA PHE A 206 3.81 -12.73 10.04
C PHE A 206 5.11 -12.83 9.25
N SER A 207 6.06 -13.66 9.70
CA SER A 207 7.33 -13.87 8.99
C SER A 207 7.16 -14.45 7.58
N ALA A 208 6.12 -15.27 7.35
CA ALA A 208 5.81 -15.80 6.03
C ALA A 208 5.01 -14.81 5.17
N ALA A 209 4.23 -13.93 5.82
CA ALA A 209 3.45 -12.90 5.16
C ALA A 209 4.30 -11.71 4.68
N ASP A 210 5.32 -11.35 5.46
CA ASP A 210 6.23 -10.23 5.21
C ASP A 210 7.26 -10.59 4.13
N MET A 211 7.05 -10.06 2.94
CA MET A 211 7.93 -10.25 1.78
C MET A 211 9.14 -9.33 1.80
N ILE A 212 9.12 -8.27 2.62
CA ILE A 212 10.17 -7.25 2.64
C ILE A 212 11.30 -7.68 3.59
N TYR A 213 10.96 -8.06 4.81
CA TYR A 213 11.90 -8.33 5.89
C TYR A 213 11.69 -9.69 6.58
N GLN A 214 10.74 -10.51 6.11
CA GLN A 214 10.50 -11.86 6.63
C GLN A 214 10.29 -11.90 8.15
N GLY A 215 9.61 -10.90 8.69
CA GLY A 215 9.32 -10.72 10.12
C GLY A 215 10.47 -10.12 10.92
N ASN A 216 11.53 -9.59 10.28
CA ASN A 216 12.64 -8.97 10.97
C ASN A 216 12.24 -7.62 11.57
N ILE A 217 11.94 -7.64 12.87
CA ILE A 217 11.45 -6.49 13.62
C ILE A 217 12.45 -5.33 13.64
N ASP A 218 13.74 -5.61 13.72
CA ASP A 218 14.75 -4.55 13.76
C ASP A 218 14.88 -3.82 12.41
N GLN A 219 14.68 -4.52 11.29
CA GLN A 219 14.63 -3.90 9.97
C GLN A 219 13.38 -3.05 9.80
N TRP A 220 12.22 -3.52 10.26
CA TRP A 220 11.00 -2.71 10.28
C TRP A 220 11.14 -1.43 11.11
N LYS A 221 11.77 -1.51 12.29
CA LYS A 221 12.08 -0.32 13.11
C LYS A 221 12.98 0.67 12.38
N ARG A 222 13.99 0.18 11.66
CA ARG A 222 14.87 1.02 10.83
C ARG A 222 14.12 1.63 9.65
N PHE A 223 13.19 0.90 9.05
CA PHE A 223 12.35 1.43 7.96
C PHE A 223 11.44 2.55 8.46
N GLY A 224 10.68 2.32 9.53
CA GLY A 224 9.83 3.35 10.13
C GLY A 224 10.61 4.60 10.54
N SER A 225 11.78 4.41 11.15
CA SER A 225 12.66 5.53 11.54
C SER A 225 13.25 6.26 10.32
N SER A 226 13.58 5.55 9.25
CA SER A 226 14.08 6.17 8.01
C SER A 226 13.00 6.98 7.28
N ILE A 227 11.74 6.50 7.29
CA ILE A 227 10.60 7.29 6.81
C ILE A 227 10.40 8.51 7.70
N MET A 228 10.46 8.35 9.02
CA MET A 228 10.34 9.46 9.97
C MET A 228 11.38 10.54 9.69
N LEU A 229 12.65 10.15 9.46
CA LEU A 229 13.71 11.08 9.06
C LEU A 229 13.36 11.80 7.75
N ARG A 230 12.92 11.06 6.72
CA ARG A 230 12.51 11.64 5.43
C ARG A 230 11.37 12.66 5.58
N LEU A 231 10.33 12.33 6.35
CA LEU A 231 9.17 13.21 6.53
C LEU A 231 9.50 14.42 7.40
N ALA A 232 10.35 14.25 8.42
CA ALA A 232 10.82 15.35 9.24
C ALA A 232 11.66 16.33 8.41
N MET A 233 12.52 15.83 7.52
CA MET A 233 13.27 16.68 6.59
C MET A 233 12.37 17.38 5.56
N ARG A 234 11.27 16.76 5.13
CA ARG A 234 10.31 17.42 4.22
C ARG A 234 9.76 18.71 4.80
N ILE A 235 9.45 18.72 6.09
CA ILE A 235 8.83 19.88 6.75
C ILE A 235 9.85 20.89 7.27
N SER A 236 11.15 20.68 7.10
CA SER A 236 12.19 21.51 7.76
C SER A 236 12.12 23.00 7.44
N ASN A 237 11.62 23.37 6.25
CA ASN A 237 11.49 24.76 5.84
C ASN A 237 10.23 25.45 6.38
N VAL A 238 9.20 24.67 6.75
CA VAL A 238 7.90 25.20 7.19
C VAL A 238 7.68 25.04 8.70
N ASP A 239 8.30 24.02 9.31
CA ASP A 239 8.28 23.76 10.75
C ASP A 239 9.60 23.11 11.19
N ALA A 240 10.64 23.95 11.31
CA ALA A 240 11.97 23.51 11.70
C ALA A 240 12.03 22.90 13.12
N GLY A 241 11.13 23.31 14.03
CA GLY A 241 11.10 22.82 15.41
C GLY A 241 10.64 21.37 15.50
N THR A 242 9.51 21.06 14.85
CA THR A 242 9.03 19.68 14.72
C THR A 242 10.01 18.82 13.93
N ALA A 243 10.56 19.36 12.84
CA ALA A 243 11.59 18.68 12.06
C ALA A 243 12.79 18.26 12.92
N ALA A 244 13.41 19.19 13.65
CA ALA A 244 14.58 18.91 14.49
C ALA A 244 14.29 17.83 15.56
N THR A 245 13.08 17.86 16.13
CA THR A 245 12.63 16.88 17.13
C THR A 245 12.59 15.48 16.54
N TYR A 246 11.90 15.30 15.41
CA TYR A 246 11.73 13.97 14.80
C TYR A 246 12.97 13.48 14.05
N VAL A 247 13.81 14.37 13.51
CA VAL A 247 15.14 14.01 13.00
C VAL A 247 15.97 13.37 14.12
N SER A 248 16.02 14.01 15.29
CA SER A 248 16.81 13.51 16.43
C SER A 248 16.28 12.16 16.93
N LYS A 249 14.95 12.00 17.02
CA LYS A 249 14.31 10.72 17.35
C LYS A 249 14.64 9.63 16.34
N ALA A 250 14.44 9.89 15.04
CA ALA A 250 14.69 8.93 13.98
C ALA A 250 16.14 8.41 14.00
N VAL A 251 17.10 9.32 14.12
CA VAL A 251 18.54 8.95 14.21
C VAL A 251 18.82 8.13 15.47
N SER A 252 18.21 8.49 16.61
CA SER A 252 18.38 7.77 17.88
C SER A 252 17.77 6.36 17.87
N ASN A 253 16.61 6.20 17.22
CA ASN A 253 15.96 4.90 17.02
C ASN A 253 16.76 4.00 16.06
N GLY A 254 17.56 4.60 15.19
CA GLY A 254 18.36 3.94 14.17
C GLY A 254 17.67 3.93 12.81
N VAL A 255 18.36 4.45 11.80
CA VAL A 255 17.92 4.44 10.40
C VAL A 255 18.64 3.33 9.61
N PHE A 256 18.34 3.20 8.32
CA PHE A 256 19.03 2.28 7.41
C PHE A 256 20.55 2.45 7.47
N ARG A 257 21.25 1.32 7.47
CA ARG A 257 22.71 1.26 7.66
C ARG A 257 23.44 0.92 6.37
N ASP A 258 22.87 -0.01 5.61
CA ASP A 258 23.43 -0.53 4.38
C ASP A 258 22.32 -1.05 3.46
N ASN A 259 22.71 -1.59 2.30
CA ASN A 259 21.78 -2.07 1.28
C ASN A 259 20.90 -3.24 1.75
N GLY A 260 21.27 -3.96 2.81
CA GLY A 260 20.46 -5.03 3.40
C GLY A 260 19.21 -4.52 4.11
N ASP A 261 19.14 -3.23 4.42
CA ASP A 261 17.94 -2.58 4.95
C ASP A 261 17.02 -2.02 3.85
N ASN A 262 17.40 -2.11 2.57
CA ASN A 262 16.57 -1.60 1.48
C ASN A 262 15.18 -2.26 1.49
N VAL A 263 14.16 -1.46 1.19
CA VAL A 263 12.79 -1.93 1.03
C VAL A 263 12.57 -2.26 -0.42
N TRP A 264 12.44 -3.55 -0.71
CA TRP A 264 12.16 -4.07 -2.04
C TRP A 264 11.41 -5.37 -1.91
N ILE A 265 10.67 -5.72 -2.96
CA ILE A 265 10.00 -7.02 -3.08
C ILE A 265 10.60 -7.72 -4.29
N PRO A 266 11.03 -8.98 -4.16
CA PRO A 266 11.44 -9.77 -5.32
C PRO A 266 10.25 -9.94 -6.26
N MET A 267 10.38 -9.42 -7.47
CA MET A 267 9.44 -9.63 -8.55
C MET A 267 9.77 -10.94 -9.27
N ASP A 268 8.76 -11.60 -9.83
CA ASP A 268 8.88 -12.79 -10.66
C ASP A 268 8.72 -12.43 -12.15
N ILE A 269 8.99 -13.38 -13.04
CA ILE A 269 8.59 -13.32 -14.45
C ILE A 269 7.07 -13.57 -14.58
N GLY A 270 6.43 -14.02 -13.50
CA GLY A 270 4.98 -14.20 -13.37
C GLY A 270 4.41 -15.40 -14.15
N PRO A 271 3.15 -15.80 -13.91
CA PRO A 271 2.40 -16.62 -14.85
C PRO A 271 1.90 -15.80 -16.06
N SER A 272 1.94 -14.46 -15.99
CA SER A 272 1.65 -13.54 -17.09
C SER A 272 2.40 -12.21 -16.91
N GLU A 273 2.47 -11.40 -17.96
CA GLU A 273 3.10 -10.07 -17.91
C GLU A 273 2.40 -9.10 -16.93
N TRP A 274 1.16 -9.37 -16.54
CA TRP A 274 0.32 -8.50 -15.72
C TRP A 274 0.42 -8.75 -14.22
N GLN A 275 1.13 -9.79 -13.82
CA GLN A 275 1.18 -10.27 -12.44
C GLN A 275 2.63 -10.48 -12.02
N ASP A 276 2.97 -10.00 -10.84
CA ASP A 276 4.24 -10.24 -10.16
C ASP A 276 5.51 -9.73 -10.87
N GLN A 277 5.36 -8.99 -11.97
CA GLN A 277 6.47 -8.34 -12.68
C GLN A 277 6.74 -6.92 -12.18
N ASN A 278 7.97 -6.43 -12.38
CA ASN A 278 8.33 -5.05 -12.06
C ASN A 278 7.63 -4.04 -12.99
N GLY A 279 6.71 -3.24 -12.44
CA GLY A 279 5.93 -2.22 -13.16
C GLY A 279 6.77 -1.17 -13.89
N ILE A 280 7.90 -0.75 -13.30
CA ILE A 280 8.85 0.18 -13.93
C ILE A 280 9.47 -0.47 -15.16
N SER A 281 10.00 -1.70 -15.03
CA SER A 281 10.60 -2.44 -16.15
C SER A 281 9.61 -2.63 -17.30
N ARG A 282 8.35 -2.95 -16.99
CA ARG A 282 7.27 -3.06 -17.98
C ARG A 282 6.97 -1.73 -18.67
N ALA A 283 6.97 -0.62 -17.94
CA ALA A 283 6.70 0.69 -18.51
C ALA A 283 7.77 1.17 -19.49
N PHE A 284 9.01 0.67 -19.37
CA PHE A 284 10.10 0.91 -20.34
C PHE A 284 10.15 -0.12 -21.47
N TYR A 285 9.52 -1.29 -21.33
CA TYR A 285 9.57 -2.36 -22.32
C TYR A 285 8.80 -1.96 -23.59
N PRO A 286 9.38 -2.13 -24.80
CA PRO A 286 8.69 -1.84 -26.05
C PRO A 286 7.54 -2.83 -26.29
N GLY A 287 6.31 -2.34 -26.33
CA GLY A 287 5.10 -3.17 -26.48
C GLY A 287 4.08 -2.85 -25.39
N ASP A 288 2.83 -3.26 -25.61
CA ASP A 288 1.76 -3.08 -24.62
C ASP A 288 1.54 -1.60 -24.19
N GLY A 289 1.71 -0.63 -25.09
CA GLY A 289 1.54 0.80 -24.73
C GLY A 289 2.69 1.41 -23.91
N GLY A 290 3.74 0.63 -23.61
CA GLY A 290 5.03 1.15 -23.16
C GLY A 290 5.64 2.05 -24.24
N ASN A 291 6.04 3.25 -23.85
CA ASN A 291 6.67 4.22 -24.76
C ASN A 291 8.19 4.18 -24.57
N PRO A 292 8.98 4.23 -25.65
CA PRO A 292 10.41 4.41 -25.52
C PRO A 292 10.67 5.76 -24.84
N ASN A 293 11.21 5.67 -23.62
CA ASN A 293 11.72 6.80 -22.88
C ASN A 293 13.24 6.75 -23.00
N HIS A 294 13.83 7.88 -23.35
CA HIS A 294 15.28 8.06 -23.44
C HIS A 294 15.77 8.81 -22.21
N LEU A 295 17.05 8.68 -21.87
CA LEU A 295 17.65 9.56 -20.88
C LEU A 295 17.58 11.01 -21.38
N SER A 296 17.23 11.94 -20.50
CA SER A 296 17.20 13.36 -20.87
C SER A 296 18.62 13.87 -21.12
N LYS A 297 18.75 14.89 -21.98
CA LYS A 297 20.05 15.58 -22.17
C LYS A 297 20.59 16.12 -20.85
N THR A 298 19.73 16.67 -20.01
CA THR A 298 20.10 17.25 -18.71
C THR A 298 20.74 16.22 -17.80
N LEU A 299 20.16 15.01 -17.69
CA LEU A 299 20.74 13.93 -16.89
C LEU A 299 22.04 13.41 -17.50
N VAL A 300 22.09 13.25 -18.82
CA VAL A 300 23.31 12.80 -19.51
C VAL A 300 24.46 13.80 -19.32
N ASP A 301 24.20 15.09 -19.54
CA ASP A 301 25.20 16.15 -19.34
C ASP A 301 25.70 16.18 -17.90
N TRP A 302 24.80 16.00 -16.92
CA TRP A 302 25.17 15.94 -15.51
C TRP A 302 26.07 14.73 -15.20
N LEU A 303 25.80 13.59 -15.81
CA LEU A 303 26.61 12.37 -15.66
C LEU A 303 27.92 12.43 -16.44
N LYS A 304 28.03 13.25 -17.50
CA LYS A 304 29.26 13.46 -18.26
C LYS A 304 30.25 14.44 -17.63
N GLY A 305 29.96 14.91 -16.42
CA GLY A 305 30.82 15.86 -15.73
C GLY A 305 30.89 17.24 -16.38
N ALA A 306 31.89 18.01 -15.98
CA ALA A 306 32.08 19.38 -16.44
C ALA A 306 32.82 19.46 -17.79
N ASP A 307 33.75 18.52 -18.06
CA ASP A 307 34.49 18.47 -19.31
C ASP A 307 33.96 17.38 -20.25
N GLN A 308 32.93 17.74 -21.02
CA GLN A 308 32.29 16.84 -21.96
C GLN A 308 33.17 16.39 -23.16
N SER A 309 34.42 16.90 -23.26
CA SER A 309 35.38 16.53 -24.30
C SER A 309 36.20 15.29 -23.95
N THR A 310 36.19 14.86 -22.68
CA THR A 310 36.83 13.63 -22.20
C THR A 310 35.80 12.74 -21.51
N ALA A 311 36.23 11.57 -21.04
CA ALA A 311 35.43 10.69 -20.18
C ALA A 311 36.07 10.53 -18.79
N ASP A 312 37.05 11.35 -18.46
CA ASP A 312 37.84 11.22 -17.23
C ASP A 312 37.02 11.60 -15.98
N ASP A 313 36.03 12.48 -16.14
CA ASP A 313 35.08 12.91 -15.11
C ASP A 313 33.65 12.38 -15.31
N ASP A 314 33.47 11.43 -16.25
CA ASP A 314 32.19 10.75 -16.44
C ASP A 314 31.83 9.93 -15.19
N ASP A 315 30.60 10.11 -14.70
CA ASP A 315 30.04 9.28 -13.66
C ASP A 315 29.89 7.84 -14.18
N PRO A 316 30.46 6.82 -13.49
CA PRO A 316 30.42 5.44 -13.95
C PRO A 316 29.00 4.89 -14.11
N ARG A 317 28.00 5.49 -13.47
CA ARG A 317 26.58 5.12 -13.63
C ARG A 317 26.03 5.48 -15.00
N LEU A 318 26.66 6.37 -15.76
CA LEU A 318 26.24 6.69 -17.13
C LEU A 318 26.16 5.43 -17.99
N MET A 319 27.17 4.56 -17.89
CA MET A 319 27.22 3.29 -18.61
C MET A 319 26.15 2.30 -18.15
N ILE A 320 25.80 2.31 -16.86
CA ILE A 320 24.76 1.41 -16.31
C ILE A 320 23.38 1.87 -16.77
N LEU A 321 23.09 3.17 -16.63
CA LEU A 321 21.77 3.75 -16.92
C LEU A 321 21.45 3.81 -18.41
N SER A 322 22.46 3.95 -19.27
CA SER A 322 22.29 3.97 -20.72
C SER A 322 22.20 2.58 -21.36
N GLY A 323 22.38 1.50 -20.58
CA GLY A 323 22.57 0.15 -21.13
C GLY A 323 23.91 -0.04 -21.84
N GLY A 324 24.85 0.89 -21.60
CA GLY A 324 26.14 1.02 -22.25
C GLY A 324 26.05 1.71 -23.61
N ILE A 325 27.06 2.50 -23.96
CA ILE A 325 27.34 2.86 -25.36
C ILE A 325 27.93 1.61 -26.04
N TYR A 326 27.13 0.57 -26.23
CA TYR A 326 27.53 -0.61 -26.98
C TYR A 326 27.02 -0.46 -28.41
N ASN A 327 27.92 -0.56 -29.39
CA ASN A 327 27.52 -0.82 -30.76
C ASN A 327 26.90 -2.21 -30.78
N TRP A 328 25.58 -2.28 -30.75
CA TRP A 328 24.83 -3.45 -31.17
C TRP A 328 25.06 -3.58 -32.68
N THR A 329 26.15 -4.27 -33.04
CA THR A 329 26.47 -4.61 -34.44
C THR A 329 25.38 -5.49 -35.04
#